data_AF-A0A7Y3H2I8-F1
#
_entry.id   AF-A0A7Y3H2I8-F1
#
_cell.length_a   1.000
_cell.length_b   1.000
_cell.length_c   1.000
_cell.angle_alpha   90.00
_cell.angle_beta   90.00
_cell.angle_gamma   90.00
#
_symmetry.space_group_name_H-M   'P 1'
#
loop_
_entity.id
_entity.type
_entity.pdbx_description
1 polymer ?
#
loop_
_entity_poly.entity_id
_entity_poly.type
_entity_poly.pdbx_seq_one_letter_code
_entity_poly.pdbx_strand_id
1 'polypeptide(L)'
;VLTRVHSSTNTGDILGALLLGYGQELHKTLERIASEGKGVLLYLRQKEDDNPIINTLKTMQAQKEKGLKIDPLPMRTKTTHQRNLGIGAQILNDLGVRKLRLLTNRPRKRVALFGYDLEIVENVPIN
;
A
#
# COMPACT_ATOMS: atom_id res chain seq x y z
N VAL A 1 2.18 17.47 -5.27
CA VAL A 1 0.86 16.78 -5.24
C VAL A 1 0.79 15.89 -4.02
N LEU A 2 -0.31 15.86 -3.25
CA LEU A 2 -0.45 14.92 -2.13
C LEU A 2 -0.72 13.51 -2.70
N THR A 3 0.14 12.55 -2.40
CA THR A 3 0.11 11.24 -3.06
C THR A 3 0.17 10.10 -2.05
N ARG A 4 -0.79 9.18 -2.09
CA ARG A 4 -0.72 7.89 -1.41
C ARG A 4 -0.49 6.79 -2.43
N VAL A 5 0.55 5.98 -2.23
CA VAL A 5 0.73 4.73 -2.98
C VAL A 5 0.28 3.57 -2.09
N HIS A 6 -0.90 3.05 -2.35
CA HIS A 6 -1.45 1.90 -1.64
C HIS A 6 -1.21 0.65 -2.47
N SER A 7 -0.45 -0.30 -1.94
CA SER A 7 -0.22 -1.58 -2.61
C SER A 7 -0.78 -2.71 -1.77
N SER A 8 -1.72 -3.43 -2.34
CA SER A 8 -2.48 -4.46 -1.65
C SER A 8 -3.00 -5.52 -2.62
N THR A 9 -3.68 -6.53 -2.06
CA THR A 9 -4.44 -7.53 -2.79
C THR A 9 -5.91 -7.46 -2.36
N ASN A 10 -6.83 -8.11 -3.10
CA ASN A 10 -8.24 -8.14 -2.71
C ASN A 10 -8.42 -8.82 -1.35
N THR A 11 -7.75 -9.96 -1.14
CA THR A 11 -7.76 -10.68 0.16
C THR A 11 -7.22 -9.80 1.28
N GLY A 12 -6.10 -9.11 1.02
CA GLY A 12 -5.46 -8.25 2.02
C GLY A 12 -6.33 -7.07 2.42
N ASP A 13 -7.06 -6.48 1.48
CA ASP A 13 -7.99 -5.38 1.78
C ASP A 13 -9.25 -5.88 2.49
N ILE A 14 -9.83 -7.02 2.09
CA ILE A 14 -11.00 -7.60 2.75
C ILE A 14 -10.65 -8.00 4.19
N LEU A 15 -9.61 -8.81 4.38
CA LEU A 15 -9.18 -9.26 5.71
C LEU A 15 -8.66 -8.09 6.55
N GLY A 16 -7.94 -7.16 5.93
CA GLY A 16 -7.49 -5.93 6.60
C GLY A 16 -8.67 -5.08 7.08
N ALA A 17 -9.73 -4.94 6.29
CA ALA A 17 -10.93 -4.21 6.69
C ALA A 17 -11.64 -4.89 7.86
N LEU A 18 -11.76 -6.23 7.82
CA LEU A 18 -12.44 -7.00 8.86
C LEU A 18 -11.65 -7.13 10.16
N LEU A 19 -10.31 -7.27 10.08
CA LEU A 19 -9.48 -7.68 11.21
C LEU A 19 -8.53 -6.60 11.73
N LEU A 20 -8.19 -5.61 10.90
CA LEU A 20 -7.14 -4.64 11.18
C LEU A 20 -7.60 -3.17 11.09
N GLY A 21 -8.86 -2.91 10.77
CA GLY A 21 -9.38 -1.55 10.57
C GLY A 21 -8.83 -0.85 9.33
N TYR A 22 -8.23 -1.57 8.36
CA TYR A 22 -7.63 -0.97 7.16
C TYR A 22 -8.62 -0.19 6.30
N GLY A 23 -9.89 -0.57 6.33
CA GLY A 23 -10.95 0.19 5.65
C GLY A 23 -11.01 1.64 6.12
N GLN A 24 -10.78 1.90 7.41
CA GLN A 24 -10.77 3.25 7.97
C GLN A 24 -9.53 4.04 7.54
N GLU A 25 -8.35 3.42 7.48
CA GLU A 25 -7.11 4.09 7.02
C GLU A 25 -7.24 4.56 5.56
N LEU A 26 -7.77 3.70 4.68
CA LEU A 26 -7.97 4.04 3.27
C LEU A 26 -9.00 5.15 3.10
N HIS A 27 -10.11 5.10 3.86
CA HIS A 27 -11.14 6.12 3.85
C HIS A 27 -10.59 7.49 4.29
N LYS A 28 -9.92 7.56 5.44
CA LYS A 28 -9.23 8.78 5.91
C LYS A 28 -8.23 9.33 4.90
N THR A 29 -7.51 8.44 4.22
CA THR A 29 -6.56 8.84 3.17
C THR A 29 -7.28 9.54 2.02
N LEU A 30 -8.41 8.98 1.57
CA LEU A 30 -9.23 9.58 0.52
C LEU A 30 -9.82 10.92 0.96
N GLU A 31 -10.36 11.01 2.18
CA GLU A 31 -10.86 12.27 2.76
C GLU A 31 -9.78 13.36 2.76
N ARG A 32 -8.57 13.02 3.20
CA ARG A 32 -7.46 13.96 3.24
C ARG A 32 -6.99 14.40 1.86
N ILE A 33 -6.96 13.48 0.90
CA ILE A 33 -6.66 13.82 -0.50
C ILE A 33 -7.73 14.76 -1.06
N ALA A 34 -9.00 14.51 -0.75
CA ALA A 34 -10.11 15.36 -1.16
C ALA A 34 -10.05 16.75 -0.52
N SER A 35 -9.73 16.85 0.78
CA SER A 35 -9.63 18.14 1.48
C SER A 35 -8.49 19.02 0.96
N GLU A 36 -7.44 18.42 0.40
CA GLU A 36 -6.33 19.15 -0.25
C GLU A 36 -6.74 19.75 -1.60
N GLY A 37 -7.88 19.34 -2.17
CA GLY A 37 -8.37 19.75 -3.50
C GLY A 37 -7.58 19.18 -4.68
N LYS A 38 -6.36 18.68 -4.46
CA LYS A 38 -5.51 18.06 -5.48
C LYS A 38 -4.61 16.97 -4.89
N GLY A 39 -4.86 15.72 -5.28
CA GLY A 39 -4.02 14.59 -4.90
C GLY A 39 -4.23 13.34 -5.74
N VAL A 40 -3.46 12.31 -5.42
CA VAL A 40 -3.49 11.01 -6.11
C VAL A 40 -3.50 9.89 -5.08
N LEU A 41 -4.49 9.01 -5.15
CA LEU A 41 -4.41 7.68 -4.55
C LEU A 41 -4.05 6.69 -5.65
N LEU A 42 -2.81 6.22 -5.65
CA LEU A 42 -2.35 5.18 -6.57
C LEU A 42 -2.57 3.81 -5.92
N TYR A 43 -3.54 3.07 -6.42
CA TYR A 43 -3.85 1.73 -5.95
C TYR A 43 -3.16 0.67 -6.84
N LEU A 44 -2.09 0.06 -6.33
CA LEU A 44 -1.31 -0.96 -7.03
C LEU A 44 -1.72 -2.35 -6.57
N ARG A 45 -2.58 -2.98 -7.36
CA ARG A 45 -3.08 -4.33 -7.10
C ARG A 45 -2.01 -5.37 -7.39
N GLN A 46 -1.69 -6.17 -6.38
CA GLN A 46 -0.79 -7.30 -6.53
C GLN A 46 -1.56 -8.51 -7.04
N LYS A 47 -0.88 -9.34 -7.85
CA LYS A 47 -1.41 -10.64 -8.25
C LYS A 47 -1.53 -11.54 -7.02
N GLU A 48 -2.62 -12.28 -6.95
CA GLU A 48 -2.87 -13.30 -5.92
C GLU A 48 -2.75 -14.69 -6.53
N ASP A 49 -2.40 -15.66 -5.67
CA ASP A 49 -2.45 -17.09 -5.99
C ASP A 49 -3.90 -17.60 -5.93
N ASP A 50 -4.10 -18.87 -6.31
CA ASP A 50 -5.42 -19.50 -6.25
C ASP A 50 -5.92 -19.63 -4.80
N ASN A 51 -7.20 -19.32 -4.60
CA ASN A 51 -7.89 -19.38 -3.29
C ASN A 51 -7.17 -18.61 -2.16
N PRO A 52 -6.84 -17.32 -2.35
CA PRO A 52 -5.95 -16.58 -1.45
C PRO A 52 -6.55 -16.35 -0.06
N ILE A 53 -7.88 -16.18 0.04
CA ILE A 53 -8.59 -16.06 1.32
C ILE A 53 -8.47 -17.35 2.12
N ILE A 54 -8.76 -18.50 1.51
CA ILE A 54 -8.72 -19.81 2.18
C ILE A 54 -7.31 -20.10 2.69
N ASN A 55 -6.30 -19.85 1.87
CA ASN A 55 -4.89 -20.08 2.25
C ASN A 55 -4.46 -19.16 3.39
N THR A 56 -4.93 -17.91 3.40
CA THR A 56 -4.67 -16.97 4.51
C THR A 56 -5.33 -17.46 5.80
N LEU A 57 -6.59 -17.90 5.75
CA LEU A 57 -7.30 -18.43 6.92
C LEU A 57 -6.62 -19.70 7.48
N LYS A 58 -6.22 -20.64 6.62
CA LYS A 58 -5.45 -21.83 7.03
C LYS A 58 -4.13 -21.44 7.71
N THR A 59 -3.44 -20.43 7.18
CA THR A 59 -2.19 -19.94 7.78
C THR A 59 -2.43 -19.34 9.16
N MET A 60 -3.48 -18.54 9.32
CA MET A 60 -3.86 -17.96 10.61
C MET A 60 -4.24 -19.03 11.64
N GLN A 61 -4.97 -20.07 11.20
CA GLN A 61 -5.29 -21.22 12.06
C GLN A 61 -4.01 -21.92 12.53
N ALA A 62 -3.09 -22.23 11.62
CA ALA A 62 -1.83 -22.89 11.95
C ALA A 62 -0.96 -22.04 12.90
N GLN A 63 -0.97 -20.70 12.77
CA GLN A 63 -0.31 -19.79 13.72
C GLN A 63 -0.93 -19.89 15.11
N LYS A 64 -2.26 -19.88 15.19
CA LYS A 64 -3.00 -20.02 16.45
C LYS A 64 -2.68 -21.34 17.16
N GLU A 65 -2.69 -22.46 16.43
CA GLU A 65 -2.38 -23.80 16.96
C GLU A 65 -0.94 -23.89 17.50
N LYS A 66 0.00 -23.15 16.89
CA LYS A 66 1.40 -23.06 17.32
C LYS A 66 1.65 -22.01 18.42
N GLY A 67 0.61 -21.32 18.90
CA GLY A 67 0.75 -20.24 19.87
C GLY A 67 1.52 -19.02 19.34
N LEU A 68 1.60 -18.84 18.01
CA LEU A 68 2.26 -17.71 17.38
C LEU A 68 1.33 -16.50 17.32
N LYS A 69 1.94 -15.30 17.23
CA LYS A 69 1.18 -14.08 16.93
C LYS A 69 0.49 -14.25 15.56
N ILE A 70 -0.83 -14.10 15.54
CA ILE A 70 -1.63 -14.20 14.32
C ILE A 70 -1.32 -13.00 13.42
N ASP A 71 -0.88 -13.29 12.20
CA ASP A 71 -0.69 -12.31 11.13
C ASP A 71 -1.75 -12.55 10.05
N PRO A 72 -2.75 -11.64 9.89
CA PRO A 72 -3.79 -11.78 8.89
C PRO A 72 -3.33 -11.38 7.48
N LEU A 73 -2.07 -10.95 7.29
CA LEU A 73 -1.49 -10.59 5.99
C LEU A 73 -0.16 -11.33 5.72
N PRO A 74 -0.12 -12.68 5.83
CA PRO A 74 1.13 -13.44 5.84
C PRO A 74 1.86 -13.45 4.49
N MET A 75 1.18 -13.15 3.39
CA MET A 75 1.73 -13.18 2.02
C MET A 75 2.44 -11.88 1.60
N ARG A 76 2.67 -10.93 2.51
CA ARG A 76 3.42 -9.69 2.21
C ARG A 76 4.91 -9.97 1.96
N THR A 77 5.30 -10.23 0.72
CA THR A 77 6.71 -10.45 0.36
C THR A 77 7.44 -9.14 0.02
N LYS A 78 8.73 -9.06 0.36
CA LYS A 78 9.59 -7.89 0.06
C LYS A 78 9.83 -7.68 -1.44
N THR A 79 9.76 -8.74 -2.24
CA THR A 79 10.02 -8.73 -3.69
C THR A 79 8.92 -8.01 -4.47
N THR A 80 7.65 -8.20 -4.09
CA THR A 80 6.53 -7.51 -4.74
C THR A 80 6.58 -6.00 -4.54
N HIS A 81 7.12 -5.54 -3.40
CA HIS A 81 7.27 -4.10 -3.12
C HIS A 81 8.20 -3.37 -4.10
N GLN A 82 9.26 -4.01 -4.60
CA GLN A 82 10.20 -3.37 -5.53
C GLN A 82 9.64 -3.27 -6.95
N ARG A 83 8.96 -4.32 -7.44
CA ARG A 83 8.31 -4.29 -8.77
C ARG A 83 7.21 -3.23 -8.83
N ASN A 84 6.41 -3.13 -7.78
CA ASN A 84 5.35 -2.12 -7.69
C ASN A 84 5.89 -0.70 -7.64
N LEU A 85 7.14 -0.51 -7.21
CA LEU A 85 7.76 0.82 -7.19
C LEU A 85 7.97 1.35 -8.61
N GLY A 86 8.49 0.52 -9.52
CA GLY A 86 8.73 0.95 -10.91
C GLY A 86 7.45 1.27 -11.65
N ILE A 87 6.44 0.39 -11.55
CA ILE A 87 5.13 0.62 -12.17
C ILE A 87 4.45 1.85 -11.57
N GLY A 88 4.47 1.99 -10.24
CA GLY A 88 3.90 3.16 -9.58
C GLY A 88 4.59 4.46 -9.98
N ALA A 89 5.90 4.44 -10.18
CA ALA A 89 6.66 5.60 -10.64
C ALA A 89 6.29 5.99 -12.08
N GLN A 90 6.16 5.02 -12.99
CA GLN A 90 5.73 5.27 -14.37
C GLN A 90 4.32 5.88 -14.42
N ILE A 91 3.36 5.29 -13.70
CA ILE A 91 1.98 5.81 -13.64
C ILE A 91 1.97 7.25 -13.13
N LEU A 92 2.72 7.55 -12.05
CA LEU A 92 2.79 8.91 -11.52
C LEU A 92 3.43 9.88 -12.52
N ASN A 93 4.47 9.44 -13.24
CA ASN A 93 5.09 10.26 -14.29
C ASN A 93 4.10 10.55 -15.43
N ASP A 94 3.39 9.52 -15.93
CA ASP A 94 2.40 9.66 -17.00
C ASP A 94 1.24 10.58 -16.62
N LEU A 95 0.85 10.59 -15.34
CA LEU A 95 -0.13 11.53 -14.78
C LEU A 95 0.41 12.96 -14.62
N GLY A 96 1.65 13.23 -15.04
CA GLY A 96 2.30 14.53 -14.92
C GLY A 96 2.76 14.88 -13.50
N VAL A 97 2.77 13.91 -12.58
CA VAL A 97 3.32 14.13 -11.23
C VAL A 97 4.85 14.10 -11.34
N ARG A 98 5.49 15.12 -10.78
CA ARG A 98 6.96 15.23 -10.68
C ARG A 98 7.41 15.41 -9.23
N LYS A 99 6.73 16.29 -8.49
CA LYS A 99 6.95 16.53 -7.06
C LYS A 99 5.77 16.02 -6.24
N LEU A 100 6.01 15.03 -5.38
CA LEU A 100 4.98 14.46 -4.51
C LEU A 100 5.27 14.67 -3.01
N ARG A 101 4.20 14.99 -2.28
CA ARG A 101 4.15 14.88 -0.82
C ARG A 101 3.60 13.49 -0.52
N LEU A 102 4.43 12.58 -0.05
CA LEU A 102 4.09 11.17 0.11
C LEU A 102 3.34 10.93 1.42
N LEU A 103 2.09 10.48 1.32
CA LEU A 103 1.25 10.12 2.44
C LEU A 103 1.61 8.69 2.93
N THR A 104 2.39 8.58 4.02
CA THR A 104 2.91 7.32 4.56
C THR A 104 3.30 7.40 6.04
N ASN A 105 2.99 6.35 6.80
CA ASN A 105 3.48 6.15 8.17
C ASN A 105 4.85 5.45 8.24
N ARG A 106 5.37 5.01 7.08
CA ARG A 106 6.64 4.25 6.99
C ARG A 106 7.52 4.85 5.90
N PRO A 107 8.16 6.01 6.14
CA PRO A 107 9.07 6.61 5.18
C PRO A 107 10.27 5.67 4.98
N ARG A 108 10.65 5.46 3.71
CA ARG A 108 11.85 4.73 3.33
C ARG A 108 12.63 5.59 2.35
N LYS A 109 13.97 5.57 2.41
CA LYS A 109 14.80 6.19 1.38
C LYS A 109 14.54 5.50 0.04
N ARG A 110 14.22 6.27 -1.01
CA ARG A 110 13.89 5.75 -2.35
C ARG A 110 14.80 6.41 -3.39
N VAL A 111 16.01 5.88 -3.52
CA VAL A 111 17.03 6.38 -4.47
C VAL A 111 16.59 6.20 -5.92
N ALA A 112 15.78 5.18 -6.21
CA ALA A 112 15.33 4.83 -7.56
C ALA A 112 14.27 5.76 -8.18
N LEU A 113 13.71 6.72 -7.44
CA LEU A 113 12.66 7.60 -7.98
C LEU A 113 13.21 8.68 -8.92
N PHE A 114 14.48 9.03 -8.78
CA PHE A 114 15.12 10.05 -9.62
C PHE A 114 15.16 9.64 -11.10
N GLY A 115 15.34 8.36 -11.38
CA GLY A 115 15.31 7.82 -12.76
C GLY A 115 13.93 7.86 -13.43
N TYR A 116 12.88 8.27 -12.71
CA TYR A 116 11.52 8.45 -13.23
C TYR A 116 11.08 9.91 -13.17
N ASP A 117 12.00 10.87 -13.01
CA ASP A 117 11.70 12.30 -12.79
C ASP A 117 10.72 12.56 -11.63
N LEU A 118 10.79 11.71 -10.59
CA LEU A 118 9.97 11.81 -9.39
C LEU A 118 10.80 12.21 -8.18
N GLU A 119 10.32 13.22 -7.47
CA GLU A 119 10.90 13.75 -6.25
C GLU A 119 9.87 13.69 -5.12
N ILE A 120 10.23 13.03 -4.01
CA ILE A 120 9.47 13.13 -2.75
C ILE A 120 9.96 14.38 -2.04
N VAL A 121 9.14 15.43 -2.05
CA VAL A 121 9.45 16.72 -1.40
C VAL A 121 9.04 16.76 0.07
N GLU A 122 8.16 15.85 0.49
CA GLU A 122 7.66 15.78 1.88
C GLU A 122 7.14 14.37 2.18
N ASN A 123 7.27 13.91 3.44
CA ASN A 123 6.55 12.73 3.93
C ASN A 123 5.48 13.18 4.92
N VAL A 124 4.23 12.86 4.63
CA VAL A 124 3.05 13.24 5.41
C VAL A 124 2.51 11.99 6.12
N PRO A 125 2.33 11.98 7.45
CA PRO A 125 1.76 10.82 8.16
C PRO A 125 0.25 10.70 7.93
N ILE A 126 -0.33 9.50 8.10
CA ILE A 126 -1.74 9.19 7.79
C ILE A 126 -2.68 9.32 9.00
N ASN A 127 -2.16 9.15 10.22
CA ASN A 127 -2.89 9.17 11.49
C ASN A 127 -4.10 8.21 11.59
#